data_AF-A0A6A5VBS4-F1
#
_entry.id   AF-A0A6A5VBS4-F1
#
_cell.length_a   1.000
_cell.length_b   1.000
_cell.length_c   1.000
_cell.angle_alpha   90.00
_cell.angle_beta   90.00
_cell.angle_gamma   90.00
#
_symmetry.space_group_name_H-M   'P 1'
#
loop_
_entity.id
_entity.type
_entity.pdbx_description
1 polymer ?
#
loop_
_entity_poly.entity_id
_entity_poly.type
_entity_poly.pdbx_seq_one_letter_code
_entity_poly.pdbx_strand_id
1 'polypeptide(L)'
;MPKAASQPSNDPDFVKYTKYTKKAGVLPDLPRDPPLDWRPLRIDNPHVIGSPLLPEGVNKGSPIDLFNLFFNINVLDRIAHYTNQHASALRYGPQLPSTRSWKPTSPSELYTYFAIVVYMGLHVEPSLEEYWTRLHKNAPYHPIN
;
A
#
# COMPACT_ATOMS: atom_id res chain seq x y z
N MET A 1 25.12 -17.09 33.20
CA MET A 1 24.57 -18.12 32.30
C MET A 1 25.12 -17.88 30.90
N PRO A 2 25.75 -18.86 30.23
CA PRO A 2 26.22 -18.66 28.86
C PRO A 2 25.02 -18.64 27.89
N LYS A 3 25.01 -17.68 26.96
CA LYS A 3 24.01 -17.59 25.89
C LYS A 3 24.13 -18.83 24.99
N ALA A 4 23.03 -19.56 24.82
CA ALA A 4 22.94 -20.64 23.85
C ALA A 4 23.22 -20.10 22.45
N ALA A 5 24.07 -20.79 21.69
CA ALA A 5 24.29 -20.50 20.28
C ALA A 5 22.96 -20.64 19.53
N SER A 6 22.63 -19.63 18.72
CA SER A 6 21.46 -19.64 17.84
C SER A 6 21.51 -20.86 16.92
N GLN A 7 20.40 -21.60 16.83
CA GLN A 7 20.29 -22.71 15.88
C GLN A 7 20.54 -22.21 14.45
N PRO A 8 21.36 -22.92 13.66
CA PRO A 8 21.55 -22.59 12.25
C PRO A 8 20.22 -22.73 11.48
N SER A 9 19.99 -21.83 10.54
CA SER A 9 18.83 -21.83 9.65
C SER A 9 18.65 -23.21 9.00
N ASN A 10 17.41 -23.70 8.95
CA ASN A 10 17.05 -24.97 8.33
C ASN A 10 16.72 -24.83 6.83
N ASP A 11 17.02 -23.66 6.25
CA ASP A 11 16.77 -23.38 4.83
C ASP A 11 17.95 -23.92 4.01
N PRO A 12 17.76 -24.92 3.14
CA PRO A 12 18.82 -25.42 2.27
C PRO A 12 19.18 -24.33 1.26
N ASP A 13 20.39 -23.77 1.40
CA ASP A 13 20.91 -22.80 0.44
C ASP A 13 21.14 -23.50 -0.92
N PHE A 14 20.18 -23.35 -1.83
CA PHE A 14 20.25 -23.93 -3.18
C PHE A 14 21.31 -23.21 -4.06
N VAL A 15 21.85 -22.09 -3.58
CA VAL A 15 22.92 -21.38 -4.27
C VAL A 15 24.26 -22.00 -3.87
N LYS A 16 24.90 -22.69 -4.81
CA LYS A 16 26.25 -23.21 -4.59
C LYS A 16 27.20 -22.04 -4.31
N TYR A 17 27.93 -22.10 -3.21
CA TYR A 17 28.95 -21.10 -2.87
C TYR A 17 29.94 -20.95 -4.03
N THR A 18 29.85 -19.83 -4.75
CA THR A 18 30.82 -19.48 -5.79
C THR A 18 32.03 -18.88 -5.09
N LYS A 19 33.13 -19.63 -5.00
CA LYS A 19 34.44 -19.03 -4.71
C LYS A 19 34.74 -18.05 -5.83
N TYR A 20 34.64 -16.75 -5.55
CA TYR A 20 35.08 -15.71 -6.47
C TYR A 20 36.57 -15.90 -6.73
N THR A 21 36.93 -16.51 -7.85
CA THR A 21 38.28 -16.42 -8.39
C THR A 21 38.45 -14.99 -8.88
N LYS A 22 39.22 -14.18 -8.15
CA LYS A 22 39.78 -12.94 -8.71
C LYS A 22 40.62 -13.37 -9.91
N LYS A 23 40.02 -13.38 -11.11
CA LYS A 23 40.83 -13.30 -12.33
C LYS A 23 41.66 -12.05 -12.15
N ALA A 24 42.98 -12.15 -12.36
CA ALA A 24 43.82 -10.99 -12.48
C ALA A 24 43.32 -10.22 -13.72
N GLY A 25 42.33 -9.36 -13.50
CA GLY A 25 41.78 -8.51 -14.55
C GLY A 25 42.94 -7.64 -15.00
N VAL A 26 43.28 -7.71 -16.29
CA VAL A 26 44.06 -6.66 -16.90
C VAL A 26 43.19 -5.42 -16.76
N LEU A 27 43.57 -4.53 -15.85
CA LEU A 27 42.92 -3.23 -15.73
C LEU A 27 43.04 -2.56 -17.11
N PRO A 28 41.96 -1.97 -17.64
CA PRO A 28 42.09 -1.13 -18.83
C PRO A 28 43.14 -0.05 -18.54
N ASP A 29 43.97 0.28 -19.52
CA ASP A 29 44.97 1.33 -19.36
C ASP A 29 44.22 2.65 -19.11
N LEU A 30 44.17 3.07 -17.85
CA LEU A 30 43.48 4.28 -17.46
C LEU A 30 44.29 5.48 -17.96
N PRO A 31 43.63 6.57 -18.37
CA PRO A 31 44.33 7.82 -18.64
C PRO A 31 45.23 8.18 -17.45
N ARG A 32 46.52 8.37 -17.72
CA ARG A 32 47.51 8.76 -16.70
C ARG A 32 47.45 10.25 -16.40
N ASP A 33 46.87 11.00 -17.32
CA ASP A 33 46.58 12.41 -17.12
C ASP A 33 45.47 12.53 -16.07
N PRO A 34 45.64 13.36 -15.04
CA PRO A 34 44.56 13.62 -14.10
C PRO A 34 43.35 14.10 -14.91
N PRO A 35 42.12 13.64 -14.57
CA PRO A 35 40.94 14.23 -15.17
C PRO A 35 41.02 15.75 -14.99
N LEU A 36 40.53 16.50 -15.99
CA LEU A 36 40.35 17.95 -15.89
C LEU A 36 39.88 18.30 -14.48
N ASP A 37 40.48 19.32 -13.84
CA ASP A 37 40.22 19.72 -12.44
C ASP A 37 38.79 19.39 -12.06
N TRP A 38 38.62 18.47 -11.10
CA TRP A 38 37.30 18.02 -10.70
C TRP A 38 36.42 19.24 -10.43
N ARG A 39 35.34 19.35 -11.20
CA ARG A 39 34.28 20.34 -10.94
C ARG A 39 33.04 19.55 -10.53
N PRO A 40 32.38 19.93 -9.42
CA PRO A 40 31.09 19.37 -9.10
C PRO A 40 30.17 19.51 -10.31
N LEU A 41 29.42 18.45 -10.64
CA LEU A 41 28.39 18.54 -11.65
C LEU A 41 27.42 19.66 -11.21
N ARG A 42 27.24 20.67 -12.05
CA ARG A 42 26.23 21.70 -11.76
C ARG A 42 24.87 21.05 -11.91
N ILE A 43 24.22 20.79 -10.78
CA ILE A 43 22.82 20.43 -10.76
C ILE A 43 22.08 21.75 -10.96
N ASP A 44 21.90 22.13 -12.23
CA ASP A 44 20.97 23.19 -12.62
C ASP A 44 19.55 22.63 -12.47
N ASN A 45 19.15 22.34 -11.23
CA ASN A 45 17.76 22.07 -10.91
C ASN A 45 17.13 23.45 -10.69
N PRO A 46 16.53 24.08 -11.71
CA PRO A 46 15.70 25.25 -11.43
C PRO A 46 14.72 24.80 -10.35
N HIS A 47 14.38 25.65 -9.40
CA HIS A 47 13.42 25.33 -8.32
C HIS A 47 11.99 25.13 -8.84
N VAL A 48 11.82 24.46 -9.98
CA VAL A 48 10.58 24.00 -10.56
C VAL A 48 10.13 22.85 -9.68
N ILE A 49 9.08 23.12 -8.92
CA ILE A 49 8.34 22.10 -8.20
C ILE A 49 7.86 21.09 -9.25
N GLY A 50 8.32 19.84 -9.14
CA GLY A 50 7.90 18.76 -10.02
C GLY A 50 6.38 18.61 -9.96
N SER A 51 5.75 18.49 -11.13
CA SER A 51 4.30 18.27 -11.20
C SER A 51 4.00 16.79 -11.44
N PRO A 52 2.94 16.24 -10.82
CA PRO A 52 2.56 14.86 -11.08
C PRO A 52 2.11 14.71 -12.54
N LEU A 53 2.64 13.68 -13.21
CA LEU A 53 2.22 13.27 -14.53
C LEU A 53 0.97 12.38 -14.39
N LEU A 54 -0.21 13.02 -14.45
CA LEU A 54 -1.49 12.32 -14.36
C LEU A 54 -2.04 12.01 -15.75
N PRO A 55 -2.86 10.94 -15.89
CA PRO A 55 -3.61 10.68 -17.11
C PRO A 55 -4.49 11.87 -17.50
N GLU A 56 -4.77 11.99 -18.79
CA GLU A 56 -5.66 13.02 -19.32
C GLU A 56 -7.07 12.90 -18.70
N GLY A 57 -7.67 14.05 -18.35
CA GLY A 57 -8.98 14.12 -17.72
C GLY A 57 -9.00 13.94 -16.20
N VAL A 58 -7.88 13.63 -15.56
CA VAL A 58 -7.81 13.46 -14.09
C VAL A 58 -7.57 14.81 -13.40
N ASN A 59 -8.52 15.25 -12.57
CA ASN A 59 -8.36 16.48 -11.82
C ASN A 59 -7.46 16.27 -10.59
N LYS A 60 -6.28 16.90 -10.59
CA LYS A 60 -5.31 16.90 -9.48
C LYS A 60 -5.90 17.37 -8.14
N GLY A 61 -6.90 18.26 -8.19
CA GLY A 61 -7.58 18.79 -7.01
C GLY A 61 -8.77 17.94 -6.54
N SER A 62 -9.09 16.85 -7.23
CA SER A 62 -10.20 15.94 -6.88
C SER A 62 -9.65 14.69 -6.19
N PRO A 63 -9.82 14.54 -4.86
CA PRO A 63 -9.37 13.34 -4.16
C PRO A 63 -10.00 12.06 -4.71
N ILE A 64 -11.25 12.15 -5.19
CA ILE A 64 -11.96 11.00 -5.77
C ILE A 64 -11.37 10.60 -7.13
N ASP A 65 -10.97 11.56 -7.97
CA ASP A 65 -10.33 11.25 -9.26
C ASP A 65 -8.98 10.57 -9.04
N LEU A 66 -8.21 11.04 -8.05
CA LEU A 66 -6.94 10.43 -7.67
C LEU A 66 -7.14 9.02 -7.08
N PHE A 67 -8.16 8.82 -6.25
CA PHE A 67 -8.49 7.49 -5.73
C PHE A 67 -8.88 6.52 -6.84
N ASN A 68 -9.67 6.98 -7.81
CA ASN A 68 -10.13 6.19 -8.95
C ASN A 68 -9.00 5.76 -9.89
N LEU A 69 -7.81 6.35 -9.81
CA LEU A 69 -6.62 5.84 -10.51
C LEU A 69 -6.25 4.41 -10.07
N PHE A 70 -6.52 4.07 -8.82
CA PHE A 70 -6.17 2.78 -8.22
C PHE A 70 -7.40 1.89 -8.03
N PHE A 71 -8.53 2.47 -7.66
CA PHE A 71 -9.79 1.78 -7.40
C PHE A 71 -10.86 2.25 -8.39
N ASN A 72 -10.62 2.00 -9.67
CA ASN A 72 -11.61 2.31 -10.71
C ASN A 72 -12.85 1.41 -10.60
N ILE A 73 -13.90 1.78 -11.34
CA ILE A 73 -15.19 1.07 -11.32
C ILE A 73 -15.05 -0.43 -11.62
N ASN A 74 -14.17 -0.82 -12.55
CA ASN A 74 -13.98 -2.23 -12.91
C ASN A 74 -13.38 -3.04 -11.74
N VAL A 75 -12.43 -2.44 -11.01
CA VAL A 75 -11.84 -3.05 -9.80
C VAL A 75 -12.91 -3.20 -8.72
N LEU A 76 -13.69 -2.14 -8.47
CA LEU A 76 -14.76 -2.17 -7.46
C LEU A 76 -15.87 -3.15 -7.81
N ASP A 77 -16.29 -3.22 -9.07
CA ASP A 77 -17.24 -4.22 -9.55
C ASP A 77 -16.75 -5.64 -9.31
N ARG A 78 -15.46 -5.88 -9.57
CA ARG A 78 -14.85 -7.19 -9.37
C ARG A 78 -14.79 -7.58 -7.90
N ILE A 79 -14.47 -6.63 -7.01
CA ILE A 79 -14.51 -6.84 -5.57
C ILE A 79 -15.94 -7.16 -5.14
N ALA A 80 -16.92 -6.35 -5.54
CA ALA A 80 -18.33 -6.57 -5.19
C ALA A 80 -18.82 -7.95 -5.66
N HIS A 81 -18.49 -8.33 -6.90
CA HIS A 81 -18.85 -9.63 -7.46
C HIS A 81 -18.32 -10.79 -6.61
N TYR A 82 -17.02 -10.83 -6.33
CA TYR A 82 -16.43 -11.94 -5.57
C TYR A 82 -16.83 -11.94 -4.09
N THR A 83 -17.01 -10.77 -3.47
CA THR A 83 -17.55 -10.68 -2.11
C THR A 83 -18.96 -11.26 -2.04
N ASN A 84 -19.83 -10.92 -2.99
CA ASN A 84 -21.19 -11.44 -3.06
C ASN A 84 -21.22 -12.95 -3.32
N GLN A 85 -20.39 -13.42 -4.26
CA GLN A 85 -20.24 -14.84 -4.54
C GLN A 85 -19.82 -15.60 -3.28
N HIS A 86 -18.80 -15.11 -2.56
CA HIS A 86 -18.33 -15.73 -1.33
C HIS A 86 -19.41 -15.75 -0.23
N ALA A 87 -20.09 -14.63 0.00
CA ALA A 87 -21.15 -14.56 0.99
C ALA A 87 -22.33 -15.49 0.66
N SER A 88 -22.65 -15.65 -0.63
CA SER A 88 -23.66 -16.63 -1.07
C SER A 88 -23.24 -18.07 -0.79
N ALA A 89 -21.94 -18.39 -0.95
CA ALA A 89 -21.41 -19.72 -0.65
C ALA A 89 -21.47 -20.03 0.86
N LEU A 90 -21.19 -19.04 1.72
CA LEU A 90 -21.26 -19.20 3.18
C LEU A 90 -22.68 -19.42 3.71
N ARG A 91 -23.71 -18.91 3.02
CA ARG A 91 -25.12 -19.11 3.40
C ARG A 91 -25.59 -20.56 3.31
N TYR A 92 -24.84 -21.45 2.65
CA TYR A 92 -25.08 -22.89 2.65
C TYR A 92 -24.56 -23.60 3.92
N GLY A 93 -23.90 -22.90 4.84
CA GLY A 93 -23.51 -23.41 6.17
C GLY A 93 -24.60 -23.25 7.24
N PRO A 94 -24.46 -23.89 8.42
CA PRO A 94 -25.44 -23.79 9.51
C PRO A 94 -25.59 -22.33 9.96
N GLN A 95 -26.78 -21.77 9.76
CA GLN A 95 -27.09 -20.39 10.15
C GLN A 95 -27.42 -20.34 11.64
N LEU A 96 -26.68 -19.53 12.40
CA LEU A 96 -27.09 -19.16 13.76
C LEU A 96 -28.38 -18.32 13.68
N PRO A 97 -29.37 -18.54 14.56
CA PRO A 97 -30.70 -17.92 14.48
C PRO A 97 -30.74 -16.39 14.66
N SER A 98 -29.60 -15.74 14.92
CA SER A 98 -29.45 -14.31 15.22
C SER A 98 -28.73 -13.51 14.12
N THR A 99 -28.20 -14.16 13.07
CA THR A 99 -27.39 -13.44 12.08
C THR A 99 -28.25 -12.75 11.02
N ARG A 100 -28.01 -11.45 10.81
CA ARG A 100 -28.62 -10.70 9.72
C ARG A 100 -28.23 -11.36 8.39
N SER A 101 -29.24 -11.63 7.57
CA SER A 101 -29.06 -12.11 6.20
C SER A 101 -28.20 -11.15 5.36
N TRP A 102 -27.12 -11.66 4.74
CA TRP A 102 -26.26 -10.92 3.79
C TRP A 102 -27.04 -10.32 2.61
N LYS A 103 -26.93 -9.01 2.39
CA LYS A 103 -27.44 -8.38 1.18
C LYS A 103 -26.28 -8.18 0.21
N PRO A 104 -26.44 -8.49 -1.09
CA PRO A 104 -25.39 -8.25 -2.07
C PRO A 104 -24.92 -6.81 -2.03
N THR A 105 -23.60 -6.62 -2.01
CA THR A 105 -22.98 -5.31 -2.03
C THR A 105 -22.76 -4.79 -3.44
N SER A 106 -22.47 -3.50 -3.56
CA SER A 106 -22.25 -2.79 -4.83
C SER A 106 -21.01 -1.91 -4.78
N PRO A 107 -20.46 -1.45 -5.92
CA PRO A 107 -19.37 -0.47 -5.93
C PRO A 107 -19.65 0.78 -5.10
N SER A 108 -20.91 1.26 -5.11
CA SER A 108 -21.32 2.44 -4.33
C SER A 108 -21.17 2.21 -2.83
N GLU A 109 -21.53 1.02 -2.36
CA GLU A 109 -21.32 0.63 -0.96
C GLU A 109 -19.84 0.40 -0.65
N LEU A 110 -19.05 -0.11 -1.60
CA LEU A 110 -17.60 -0.22 -1.44
C LEU A 110 -16.91 1.13 -1.32
N TYR A 111 -17.33 2.16 -2.08
CA TYR A 111 -16.85 3.52 -1.87
C TYR A 111 -17.11 4.00 -0.44
N THR A 112 -18.31 3.72 0.08
CA THR A 112 -18.67 4.06 1.46
C THR A 112 -17.78 3.31 2.45
N TYR A 113 -17.57 2.02 2.23
CA TYR A 113 -16.69 1.20 3.06
C TYR A 113 -15.25 1.72 3.06
N PHE A 114 -14.69 2.05 1.90
CA PHE A 114 -13.34 2.60 1.81
C PHE A 114 -13.25 4.00 2.45
N ALA A 115 -14.28 4.83 2.33
CA ALA A 115 -14.33 6.11 3.04
C ALA A 115 -14.25 5.91 4.56
N ILE A 116 -14.93 4.91 5.11
CA ILE A 116 -14.84 4.53 6.52
C ILE A 116 -13.42 4.05 6.87
N VAL A 117 -12.81 3.19 6.04
CA VAL A 117 -11.44 2.70 6.29
C VAL A 117 -10.41 3.84 6.26
N VAL A 118 -10.52 4.75 5.29
CA VAL A 118 -9.67 5.95 5.21
C VAL A 118 -9.88 6.82 6.45
N TYR A 119 -11.12 7.02 6.87
CA TYR A 119 -11.44 7.75 8.08
C TYR A 119 -10.80 7.13 9.34
N MET A 120 -10.89 5.81 9.51
CA MET A 120 -10.24 5.10 10.63
C MET A 120 -8.70 5.23 10.60
N GLY A 121 -8.11 5.40 9.41
CA GLY A 121 -6.69 5.68 9.25
C GLY A 121 -6.30 7.13 9.60
N LEU A 122 -7.21 8.08 9.43
CA LEU A 122 -7.00 9.49 9.74
C LEU A 122 -7.32 9.83 11.21
N HIS A 123 -8.34 9.18 11.76
CA HIS A 123 -8.83 9.40 13.12
C HIS A 123 -8.87 8.06 13.85
N VAL A 124 -7.86 7.82 14.69
CA VAL A 124 -7.74 6.56 15.44
C VAL A 124 -8.52 6.64 16.75
N GLU A 125 -9.57 5.84 16.84
CA GLU A 125 -10.33 5.62 18.09
C GLU A 125 -9.67 4.53 18.97
N PRO A 126 -9.89 4.55 20.30
CA PRO A 126 -9.30 3.56 21.23
C PRO A 126 -9.75 2.11 20.96
N SER A 127 -10.91 1.92 20.36
CA SER A 127 -11.48 0.61 20.07
C SER A 127 -12.25 0.61 18.76
N LEU A 128 -12.39 -0.58 18.15
CA LEU A 128 -13.18 -0.73 16.93
C LEU A 128 -14.66 -0.38 17.15
N GLU A 129 -15.17 -0.65 18.35
CA GLU A 129 -16.56 -0.43 18.75
C GLU A 129 -16.91 1.06 18.86
N GLU A 130 -15.94 1.89 19.25
CA GLU A 130 -16.12 3.35 19.36
C GLU A 130 -16.42 4.00 18.00
N TYR A 131 -15.89 3.48 16.87
CA TYR A 131 -16.25 3.99 15.53
C TYR A 131 -17.73 3.82 15.17
N TRP A 132 -18.42 2.88 15.81
CA TRP A 132 -19.81 2.55 15.53
C TRP A 132 -20.77 3.09 16.60
N THR A 133 -20.25 3.81 17.58
CA THR A 133 -21.02 4.40 18.68
C THR A 133 -21.40 5.85 18.35
N ARG A 134 -22.65 6.24 18.60
CA ARG A 134 -23.16 7.57 18.20
C ARG A 134 -22.57 8.74 19.00
N LEU A 135 -22.19 8.49 20.25
CA LEU A 135 -21.66 9.50 21.15
C LEU A 135 -20.78 8.80 22.19
N HIS A 136 -19.51 9.16 22.23
CA HIS A 136 -18.55 8.72 23.25
C HIS A 136 -17.64 9.89 23.61
N LYS A 137 -16.90 9.74 24.71
CA LYS A 137 -16.07 10.82 25.28
C LYS A 137 -15.02 11.35 24.29
N ASN A 138 -14.58 10.50 23.37
CA ASN A 138 -13.54 10.81 22.38
C ASN A 138 -14.11 11.14 21.01
N ALA A 139 -15.43 11.22 20.86
CA ALA A 139 -16.07 11.44 19.58
C ALA A 139 -15.54 12.72 18.91
N PRO A 140 -15.07 12.63 17.66
CA PRO A 140 -14.48 13.77 16.98
C PRO A 140 -15.52 14.83 16.67
N TYR A 141 -15.14 16.08 16.89
CA TYR A 141 -15.91 17.24 16.46
C TYR A 141 -15.56 17.57 15.01
N HIS A 142 -16.51 17.33 14.11
CA HIS A 142 -16.40 17.67 12.69
C HIS A 142 -17.23 18.92 12.42
N PRO A 143 -16.63 20.13 12.36
CA PRO A 143 -17.36 21.33 12.00
C PRO A 143 -17.85 21.19 10.55
N ILE A 144 -19.16 21.33 10.36
CA ILE A 144 -19.77 21.39 9.02
C ILE A 144 -19.60 22.85 8.57
N ASN A 145 -18.60 23.10 7.73
CA ASN A 145 -18.38 24.39 7.08
C ASN A 145 -19.30 24.55 5.86
#